data_AF-A0A9D6HMQ8-F1
#
_entry.id   AF-A0A9D6HMQ8-F1
#
_cell.length_a   1.000
_cell.length_b   1.000
_cell.length_c   1.000
_cell.angle_alpha   90.00
_cell.angle_beta   90.00
_cell.angle_gamma   90.00
#
_symmetry.space_group_name_H-M   'P 1'
#
loop_
_entity.id
_entity.type
_entity.pdbx_description
1 polymer ?
#
loop_
_entity_poly.entity_id
_entity_poly.type
_entity_poly.pdbx_seq_one_letter_code
_entity_poly.pdbx_strand_id
1 'polypeptide(L)'
;MSDLAREMAAKIERGVWLESPDEMTPTYRENLVHLMTMQADSELAGGYGYVPWIMKAPGVEEKHVVAQIVKDELRHAAVMYGLLADLGVDVEAHVKRHDEAFTMRIASDADIGTARITSDKRVNIFYYPIETWADFVFFNFCMDRGAGHQLEVVRACSYGPWARAYEGIFKEETFLIRHGEHWVKKLA
;
A
#
# COMPACT_ATOMS: atom_id res chain seq x y z
N MET A 1 3.17 -9.22 32.49
CA MET A 1 2.52 -8.23 31.61
C MET A 1 2.50 -6.89 32.33
N SER A 2 2.88 -5.79 31.66
CA SER A 2 2.76 -4.43 32.21
C SER A 2 1.30 -4.01 32.37
N ASP A 3 1.04 -2.98 33.17
CA ASP A 3 -0.31 -2.39 33.30
C ASP A 3 -0.83 -1.92 31.94
N LEU A 4 -0.01 -1.20 31.19
CA LEU A 4 -0.32 -0.78 29.82
C LEU A 4 -0.70 -1.95 28.91
N ALA A 5 -0.01 -3.10 29.00
CA ALA A 5 -0.35 -4.27 28.19
C ALA A 5 -1.71 -4.86 28.55
N ARG A 6 -2.09 -4.84 29.84
CA ARG A 6 -3.41 -5.30 30.29
C ARG A 6 -4.51 -4.34 29.85
N GLU A 7 -4.29 -3.04 29.98
CA GLU A 7 -5.23 -2.00 29.58
C GLU A 7 -5.48 -2.01 28.07
N MET A 8 -4.41 -2.05 27.27
CA MET A 8 -4.47 -2.18 25.81
C MET A 8 -5.25 -3.43 25.40
N ALA A 9 -4.90 -4.60 25.95
CA ALA A 9 -5.58 -5.86 25.62
C ALA A 9 -7.08 -5.82 25.99
N ALA A 10 -7.42 -5.36 27.19
CA ALA A 10 -8.81 -5.24 27.62
C ALA A 10 -9.60 -4.25 26.76
N LYS A 11 -8.97 -3.18 26.26
CA LYS A 11 -9.58 -2.23 25.33
C LYS A 11 -9.90 -2.89 23.99
N ILE A 12 -8.95 -3.62 23.43
CA ILE A 12 -9.11 -4.41 22.18
C ILE A 12 -10.20 -5.48 22.33
N GLU A 13 -10.21 -6.24 23.43
CA GLU A 13 -11.21 -7.28 23.70
C GLU A 13 -12.64 -6.74 23.78
N ARG A 14 -12.80 -5.48 24.22
CA ARG A 14 -14.10 -4.79 24.22
C ARG A 14 -14.48 -4.20 22.86
N GLY A 15 -13.67 -4.40 21.82
CA GLY A 15 -13.87 -3.83 20.49
C GLY A 15 -13.66 -2.31 20.44
N VAL A 16 -12.94 -1.73 21.41
CA VAL A 16 -12.65 -0.29 21.43
C VAL A 16 -11.30 -0.06 20.77
N TRP A 17 -11.24 0.85 19.80
CA TRP A 17 -10.02 1.17 19.07
C TRP A 17 -8.98 1.87 19.92
N LEU A 18 -7.71 1.54 19.65
CA LEU A 18 -6.56 2.35 20.04
C LEU A 18 -6.52 3.60 19.15
N GLU A 19 -6.28 4.75 19.75
CA GLU A 19 -6.36 6.06 19.11
C GLU A 19 -5.05 6.84 19.19
N SER A 20 -4.17 6.52 20.15
CA SER A 20 -2.88 7.21 20.31
C SER A 20 -1.72 6.27 20.65
N PRO A 21 -0.46 6.69 20.42
CA PRO A 21 0.73 5.91 20.78
C PRO A 21 0.81 5.53 22.26
N ASP A 22 0.25 6.35 23.16
CA ASP A 22 0.30 6.14 24.61
C ASP A 22 -0.55 4.95 25.06
N GLU A 23 -1.49 4.50 24.22
CA GLU A 23 -2.34 3.33 24.47
C GLU A 23 -1.69 2.02 24.01
N MET A 24 -0.48 2.09 23.45
CA MET A 24 0.19 0.97 22.80
C MET A 24 1.40 0.51 23.59
N THR A 25 1.56 -0.82 23.70
CA THR A 25 2.86 -1.35 24.13
C THR A 25 3.93 -1.05 23.07
N PRO A 26 5.22 -0.92 23.44
CA PRO A 26 6.30 -0.71 22.47
C PRO A 26 6.30 -1.74 21.34
N THR A 27 6.09 -3.02 21.67
CA THR A 27 6.01 -4.11 20.70
C THR A 27 4.80 -3.98 19.77
N TYR A 28 3.63 -3.58 20.28
CA TYR A 28 2.46 -3.34 19.42
C TYR A 28 2.76 -2.21 18.43
N ARG A 29 3.27 -1.07 18.94
CA ARG A 29 3.58 0.10 18.11
C ARG A 29 4.63 -0.22 17.06
N GLU A 30 5.67 -0.97 17.40
CA GLU A 30 6.71 -1.40 16.45
C GLU A 30 6.10 -2.23 15.29
N ASN A 31 5.27 -3.23 15.60
CA ASN A 31 4.62 -4.06 14.59
C ASN A 31 3.61 -3.27 13.75
N LEU A 32 2.84 -2.38 14.39
CA LEU A 32 1.89 -1.50 13.70
C LEU A 32 2.62 -0.60 12.69
N VAL A 33 3.67 0.09 13.14
CA VAL A 33 4.50 0.94 12.28
C VAL A 33 5.10 0.11 11.15
N HIS A 34 5.62 -1.09 11.43
CA HIS A 34 6.16 -1.96 10.39
C HIS A 34 5.14 -2.27 9.28
N LEU A 35 3.94 -2.72 9.65
CA LEU A 35 2.89 -3.07 8.69
C LEU A 35 2.39 -1.84 7.92
N MET A 36 2.20 -0.71 8.59
CA MET A 36 1.77 0.53 7.95
C MET A 36 2.83 1.10 7.01
N THR A 37 4.12 0.99 7.35
CA THR A 37 5.21 1.36 6.43
C THR A 37 5.26 0.45 5.22
N MET A 38 5.01 -0.86 5.37
CA MET A 38 4.91 -1.76 4.22
C MET A 38 3.80 -1.33 3.26
N GLN A 39 2.62 -0.92 3.78
CA GLN A 39 1.55 -0.38 2.95
C GLN A 39 2.00 0.93 2.27
N ALA A 40 2.44 1.92 3.04
CA ALA A 40 2.79 3.25 2.51
C ALA A 40 3.85 3.19 1.40
N ASP A 41 4.90 2.41 1.63
CA ASP A 41 5.99 2.21 0.68
C ASP A 41 5.52 1.46 -0.59
N SER A 42 4.52 0.58 -0.45
CA SER A 42 3.93 -0.14 -1.58
C SER A 42 3.07 0.77 -2.46
N GLU A 43 2.21 1.61 -1.87
CA GLU A 43 1.40 2.59 -2.65
C GLU A 43 2.32 3.54 -3.41
N LEU A 44 3.38 4.04 -2.77
CA LEU A 44 4.33 4.96 -3.41
C LEU A 44 5.10 4.27 -4.55
N ALA A 45 5.58 3.05 -4.33
CA ALA A 45 6.29 2.28 -5.36
C ALA A 45 5.37 1.89 -6.54
N GLY A 46 4.11 1.57 -6.26
CA GLY A 46 3.06 1.31 -7.25
C GLY A 46 2.78 2.54 -8.10
N GLY A 47 2.47 3.67 -7.44
CA GLY A 47 2.29 4.96 -8.08
C GLY A 47 3.45 5.32 -9.03
N TYR A 48 4.70 5.18 -8.57
CA TYR A 48 5.89 5.40 -9.41
C TYR A 48 5.97 4.44 -10.60
N GLY A 49 5.65 3.16 -10.39
CA GLY A 49 5.62 2.15 -11.45
C GLY A 49 4.59 2.43 -12.54
N TYR A 50 3.50 3.10 -12.19
CA TYR A 50 2.40 3.40 -13.10
C TYR A 50 2.58 4.72 -13.87
N VAL A 51 3.43 5.66 -13.42
CA VAL A 51 3.66 6.95 -14.11
C VAL A 51 3.94 6.80 -15.62
N PRO A 52 4.83 5.89 -16.09
CA PRO A 52 5.10 5.74 -17.53
C PRO A 52 3.87 5.30 -18.34
N TRP A 53 2.90 4.64 -17.70
CA TRP A 53 1.70 4.11 -18.35
C TRP A 53 0.68 5.19 -18.70
N ILE A 54 0.76 6.38 -18.08
CA ILE A 54 -0.05 7.54 -18.47
C ILE A 54 0.18 7.88 -19.95
N MET A 55 1.42 7.74 -20.45
CA MET A 55 1.71 8.03 -21.86
C MET A 55 1.50 6.82 -22.77
N LYS A 56 1.71 5.60 -22.26
CA LYS A 56 1.69 4.35 -23.05
C LYS A 56 0.29 3.75 -23.21
N ALA A 57 -0.66 4.08 -22.34
CA ALA A 57 -2.02 3.55 -22.36
C ALA A 57 -2.75 3.79 -23.71
N PRO A 58 -3.62 2.86 -24.17
CA PRO A 58 -4.29 2.95 -25.46
C PRO A 58 -5.44 3.96 -25.50
N GLY A 59 -5.40 4.93 -26.43
CA GLY A 59 -6.44 5.95 -26.57
C GLY A 59 -6.32 7.10 -25.55
N VAL A 60 -7.26 8.04 -25.53
CA VAL A 60 -7.25 9.17 -24.57
C VAL A 60 -7.95 8.80 -23.27
N GLU A 61 -9.08 8.10 -23.36
CA GLU A 61 -9.85 7.64 -22.20
C GLU A 61 -9.00 6.79 -21.25
N GLU A 62 -8.20 5.87 -21.79
CA GLU A 62 -7.37 5.00 -20.95
C GLU A 62 -6.21 5.74 -20.30
N LYS A 63 -5.64 6.74 -20.99
CA LYS A 63 -4.62 7.60 -20.38
C LYS A 63 -5.20 8.41 -19.22
N HIS A 64 -6.44 8.87 -19.35
CA HIS A 64 -7.14 9.54 -18.26
C HIS A 64 -7.38 8.61 -17.07
N VAL A 65 -7.80 7.36 -17.32
CA VAL A 65 -7.95 6.33 -16.28
C VAL A 65 -6.63 6.03 -15.58
N VAL A 66 -5.54 5.78 -16.33
CA VAL A 66 -4.22 5.52 -15.73
C VAL A 66 -3.68 6.73 -14.94
N ALA A 67 -3.93 7.96 -15.42
CA ALA A 67 -3.58 9.16 -14.64
C ALA A 67 -4.35 9.24 -13.33
N GLN A 68 -5.62 8.82 -13.32
CA GLN A 68 -6.42 8.73 -12.11
C GLN A 68 -5.89 7.67 -11.14
N ILE A 69 -5.49 6.49 -11.64
CA ILE A 69 -4.84 5.43 -10.84
C ILE A 69 -3.58 5.96 -10.17
N VAL A 70 -2.65 6.56 -10.93
CA VAL A 70 -1.41 7.14 -10.38
C VAL A 70 -1.70 8.18 -9.29
N LYS A 71 -2.70 9.05 -9.52
CA LYS A 71 -3.09 10.06 -8.54
C LYS A 71 -3.61 9.42 -7.24
N ASP A 72 -4.42 8.37 -7.35
CA ASP A 72 -5.00 7.70 -6.19
C ASP A 72 -3.93 6.98 -5.38
N GLU A 73 -3.02 6.24 -6.03
CA GLU A 73 -1.88 5.57 -5.38
C GLU A 73 -1.00 6.56 -4.58
N LEU A 74 -0.65 7.71 -5.18
CA LEU A 74 0.11 8.75 -4.48
C LEU A 74 -0.68 9.37 -3.32
N ARG A 75 -2.01 9.49 -3.45
CA ARG A 75 -2.89 9.94 -2.38
C ARG A 75 -2.93 8.92 -1.23
N HIS A 76 -2.95 7.63 -1.55
CA HIS A 76 -2.96 6.54 -0.55
C HIS A 76 -1.65 6.54 0.23
N ALA A 77 -0.52 6.63 -0.46
CA ALA A 77 0.80 6.83 0.15
C ALA A 77 0.80 8.04 1.10
N ALA A 78 0.30 9.20 0.64
CA ALA A 78 0.26 10.42 1.46
C ALA A 78 -0.59 10.25 2.74
N VAL A 79 -1.75 9.59 2.64
CA VAL A 79 -2.60 9.28 3.80
C VAL A 79 -1.87 8.36 4.77
N MET A 80 -1.29 7.27 4.27
CA MET A 80 -0.60 6.28 5.10
C MET A 80 0.63 6.87 5.79
N TYR A 81 1.42 7.68 5.08
CA TYR A 81 2.53 8.41 5.68
C TYR A 81 2.06 9.44 6.71
N GLY A 82 0.94 10.13 6.49
CA GLY A 82 0.35 11.02 7.50
C GLY A 82 0.07 10.28 8.82
N LEU A 83 -0.53 9.09 8.75
CA LEU A 83 -0.77 8.27 9.94
C LEU A 83 0.52 7.76 10.60
N LEU A 84 1.56 7.49 9.82
CA LEU A 84 2.88 7.14 10.35
C LEU A 84 3.54 8.32 11.06
N ALA A 85 3.35 9.54 10.57
CA ALA A 85 3.83 10.76 11.25
C ALA A 85 3.14 10.95 12.61
N ASP A 86 1.84 10.66 12.71
CA ASP A 86 1.10 10.66 13.99
C ASP A 86 1.65 9.60 14.97
N LEU A 87 2.20 8.51 14.42
CA LEU A 87 2.97 7.49 15.15
C LEU A 87 4.46 7.84 15.28
N GLY A 88 4.84 9.11 15.12
CA GLY A 88 6.20 9.62 15.37
C GLY A 88 7.27 9.14 14.38
N VAL A 89 6.89 8.67 13.20
CA VAL A 89 7.84 8.37 12.12
C VAL A 89 8.23 9.67 11.42
N ASP A 90 9.54 9.87 11.21
CA ASP A 90 10.04 10.94 10.36
C ASP A 90 9.84 10.55 8.88
N VAL A 91 8.66 10.90 8.36
CA VAL A 91 8.23 10.58 7.00
C VAL A 91 9.13 11.23 5.97
N GLU A 92 9.50 12.50 6.15
CA GLU A 92 10.31 13.23 5.16
C GLU A 92 11.69 12.56 5.03
N ALA A 93 12.33 12.25 6.16
CA ALA A 93 13.61 11.54 6.14
C ALA A 93 13.47 10.11 5.60
N HIS A 94 12.37 9.41 5.88
CA HIS A 94 12.11 8.07 5.35
C HIS A 94 11.95 8.09 3.83
N VAL A 95 11.07 8.93 3.29
CA VAL A 95 10.83 9.04 1.84
C VAL A 95 12.10 9.49 1.13
N LYS A 96 12.76 10.54 1.62
CA LYS A 96 14.02 11.05 1.03
C LYS A 96 15.10 9.97 0.96
N ARG A 97 15.21 9.11 1.97
CA ARG A 97 16.21 8.03 2.00
C ARG A 97 15.93 6.93 0.98
N HIS A 98 14.66 6.72 0.63
CA HIS A 98 14.22 5.59 -0.17
C HIS A 98 13.68 5.98 -1.56
N ASP A 99 13.65 7.26 -1.91
CA ASP A 99 13.03 7.76 -3.14
C ASP A 99 13.57 7.07 -4.40
N GLU A 100 14.90 6.96 -4.52
CA GLU A 100 15.54 6.22 -5.61
C GLU A 100 15.18 4.72 -5.58
N ALA A 101 15.15 4.12 -4.39
CA ALA A 101 14.81 2.70 -4.22
C ALA A 101 13.38 2.40 -4.67
N PHE A 102 12.42 3.31 -4.46
CA PHE A 102 11.04 3.15 -4.92
C PHE A 102 10.93 3.04 -6.45
N THR A 103 11.88 3.59 -7.21
CA THR A 103 11.92 3.47 -8.68
C THR A 103 12.70 2.25 -9.17
N MET A 104 13.52 1.62 -8.32
CA MET A 104 14.33 0.47 -8.70
C MET A 104 13.46 -0.70 -9.16
N ARG A 105 13.86 -1.35 -10.26
CA ARG A 105 13.27 -2.59 -10.78
C ARG A 105 14.36 -3.63 -11.04
N ILE A 106 14.04 -4.91 -10.81
CA ILE A 106 14.91 -6.05 -11.10
C ILE A 106 14.63 -6.60 -12.51
N ALA A 107 15.42 -7.59 -12.95
CA ALA A 107 15.12 -8.31 -14.19
C ALA A 107 13.79 -9.07 -14.08
N SER A 108 13.02 -9.12 -15.17
CA SER A 108 11.69 -9.75 -15.19
C SER A 108 11.70 -11.25 -14.91
N ASP A 109 12.85 -11.92 -15.12
CA ASP A 109 13.08 -13.34 -14.88
C ASP A 109 13.79 -13.65 -13.55
N ALA A 110 14.06 -12.64 -12.72
CA ALA A 110 14.71 -12.83 -11.43
C ALA A 110 13.80 -13.58 -10.42
N ASP A 111 14.35 -14.59 -9.75
CA ASP A 111 13.70 -15.26 -8.61
C ASP A 111 14.34 -14.80 -7.30
N ILE A 112 13.69 -13.87 -6.62
CA ILE A 112 14.12 -13.37 -5.31
C ILE A 112 13.38 -14.05 -4.15
N GLY A 113 12.43 -14.97 -4.44
CA GLY A 113 11.54 -15.54 -3.45
C GLY A 113 10.90 -14.49 -2.53
N THR A 114 11.00 -14.71 -1.22
CA THR A 114 10.51 -13.77 -0.18
C THR A 114 11.60 -12.84 0.34
N ALA A 115 12.76 -12.77 -0.31
CA ALA A 115 13.86 -11.92 0.14
C ALA A 115 13.52 -10.45 -0.08
N ARG A 116 13.86 -9.61 0.90
CA ARG A 116 13.79 -8.15 0.77
C ARG A 116 15.16 -7.64 0.30
N ILE A 117 15.19 -7.00 -0.86
CA ILE A 117 16.44 -6.64 -1.56
C ILE A 117 16.79 -5.15 -1.48
N THR A 118 15.89 -4.33 -0.92
CA THR A 118 16.11 -2.91 -0.62
C THR A 118 15.81 -2.61 0.85
N SER A 119 16.19 -1.43 1.34
CA SER A 119 15.94 -1.03 2.73
C SER A 119 14.51 -0.55 3.01
N ASP A 120 13.77 -0.15 1.97
CA ASP A 120 12.35 0.20 2.06
C ASP A 120 11.47 -1.04 2.34
N LYS A 121 10.20 -0.81 2.65
CA LYS A 121 9.28 -1.83 3.15
C LYS A 121 8.24 -2.31 2.14
N ARG A 122 8.30 -1.89 0.87
CA ARG A 122 7.32 -2.33 -0.15
C ARG A 122 7.25 -3.85 -0.29
N VAL A 123 6.13 -4.37 -0.79
CA VAL A 123 6.01 -5.80 -1.13
C VAL A 123 6.78 -6.13 -2.41
N ASN A 124 7.29 -7.37 -2.49
CA ASN A 124 8.27 -7.78 -3.50
C ASN A 124 7.84 -7.61 -4.95
N ILE A 125 6.53 -7.67 -5.23
CA ILE A 125 6.03 -7.55 -6.61
C ILE A 125 6.39 -6.20 -7.25
N PHE A 126 6.54 -5.13 -6.45
CA PHE A 126 6.90 -3.80 -6.94
C PHE A 126 8.38 -3.67 -7.31
N TYR A 127 9.20 -4.72 -7.09
CA TYR A 127 10.52 -4.83 -7.68
C TYR A 127 10.46 -5.23 -9.15
N TYR A 128 9.39 -5.88 -9.62
CA TYR A 128 9.31 -6.38 -11.00
C TYR A 128 8.86 -5.29 -11.96
N PRO A 129 9.41 -5.24 -13.18
CA PRO A 129 9.05 -4.24 -14.17
C PRO A 129 7.66 -4.51 -14.76
N ILE A 130 6.98 -3.45 -15.19
CA ILE A 130 5.74 -3.52 -15.97
C ILE A 130 6.08 -3.03 -17.39
N GLU A 131 6.28 -3.97 -18.32
CA GLU A 131 6.89 -3.69 -19.62
C GLU A 131 5.86 -3.57 -20.74
N THR A 132 4.76 -4.33 -20.63
CA THR A 132 3.68 -4.38 -21.62
C THR A 132 2.34 -3.92 -21.04
N TRP A 133 1.41 -3.55 -21.93
CA TRP A 133 0.05 -3.18 -21.50
C TRP A 133 -0.66 -4.37 -20.85
N ALA A 134 -0.37 -5.58 -21.34
CA ALA A 134 -0.86 -6.80 -20.73
C ALA A 134 -0.32 -6.97 -19.30
N ASP A 135 0.96 -6.63 -19.06
CA ASP A 135 1.53 -6.66 -17.71
C ASP A 135 0.81 -5.67 -16.79
N PHE A 136 0.59 -4.43 -17.25
CA PHE A 136 -0.13 -3.42 -16.46
C PHE A 136 -1.54 -3.90 -16.11
N VAL A 137 -2.28 -4.40 -17.09
CA VAL A 137 -3.64 -4.92 -16.89
C VAL A 137 -3.63 -6.12 -15.93
N PHE A 138 -2.71 -7.06 -16.11
CA PHE A 138 -2.66 -8.26 -15.29
C PHE A 138 -2.17 -7.96 -13.87
N PHE A 139 -1.29 -6.97 -13.72
CA PHE A 139 -0.87 -6.44 -12.42
C PHE A 139 -2.08 -5.90 -11.67
N ASN A 140 -2.85 -4.97 -12.25
CA ASN A 140 -4.05 -4.44 -11.59
C ASN A 140 -5.08 -5.56 -11.31
N PHE A 141 -5.22 -6.54 -12.22
CA PHE A 141 -6.12 -7.67 -12.01
C PHE A 141 -5.69 -8.56 -10.83
N CYS A 142 -4.42 -8.92 -10.71
CA CYS A 142 -3.93 -9.85 -9.69
C CYS A 142 -3.56 -9.15 -8.38
N MET A 143 -2.73 -8.11 -8.45
CA MET A 143 -2.17 -7.45 -7.29
C MET A 143 -3.23 -6.68 -6.52
N ASP A 144 -4.10 -5.93 -7.18
CA ASP A 144 -5.10 -5.12 -6.46
C ASP A 144 -6.14 -6.01 -5.78
N ARG A 145 -6.37 -7.23 -6.28
CA ARG A 145 -7.16 -8.24 -5.55
C ARG A 145 -6.40 -8.82 -4.36
N GLY A 146 -5.12 -9.11 -4.52
CA GLY A 146 -4.26 -9.55 -3.42
C GLY A 146 -4.20 -8.50 -2.31
N ALA A 147 -3.99 -7.24 -2.69
CA ALA A 147 -4.06 -6.07 -1.81
C ALA A 147 -5.46 -5.96 -1.20
N GLY A 148 -6.53 -6.10 -1.99
CA GLY A 148 -7.91 -6.13 -1.53
C GLY A 148 -8.15 -7.10 -0.36
N HIS A 149 -7.60 -8.31 -0.41
CA HIS A 149 -7.68 -9.25 0.70
C HIS A 149 -6.88 -8.84 1.94
N GLN A 150 -5.66 -8.32 1.76
CA GLN A 150 -4.88 -7.75 2.88
C GLN A 150 -5.65 -6.60 3.54
N LEU A 151 -6.25 -5.75 2.71
CA LEU A 151 -7.04 -4.60 3.07
C LEU A 151 -8.31 -4.99 3.83
N GLU A 152 -8.99 -6.09 3.48
CA GLU A 152 -10.12 -6.63 4.26
C GLU A 152 -9.73 -6.95 5.72
N VAL A 153 -8.51 -7.42 5.96
CA VAL A 153 -8.01 -7.68 7.33
C VAL A 153 -7.85 -6.38 8.12
N VAL A 154 -7.50 -5.28 7.46
CA VAL A 154 -7.37 -3.95 8.09
C VAL A 154 -8.71 -3.45 8.65
N ARG A 155 -9.86 -3.91 8.14
CA ARG A 155 -11.17 -3.60 8.74
C ARG A 155 -11.30 -4.07 10.18
N ALA A 156 -10.61 -5.14 10.54
CA ALA A 156 -10.56 -5.66 11.89
C ALA A 156 -9.36 -5.13 12.70
N CYS A 157 -8.63 -4.14 12.18
CA CYS A 157 -7.51 -3.52 12.86
C CYS A 157 -7.97 -2.86 14.17
N SER A 158 -7.17 -3.04 15.23
CA SER A 158 -7.41 -2.43 16.54
C SER A 158 -6.98 -0.97 16.61
N TYR A 159 -6.23 -0.46 15.63
CA TYR A 159 -5.83 0.95 15.55
C TYR A 159 -6.84 1.75 14.71
N GLY A 160 -7.63 2.58 15.39
CA GLY A 160 -8.77 3.31 14.82
C GLY A 160 -8.41 4.25 13.68
N PRO A 161 -7.34 5.07 13.78
CA PRO A 161 -6.94 5.97 12.71
C PRO A 161 -6.68 5.26 11.37
N TRP A 162 -5.99 4.11 11.40
CA TRP A 162 -5.75 3.32 10.19
C TRP A 162 -7.03 2.65 9.68
N ALA A 163 -7.84 2.06 10.57
CA ALA A 163 -9.11 1.45 10.21
C ALA A 163 -10.08 2.45 9.54
N ARG A 164 -10.10 3.71 9.97
CA ARG A 164 -10.94 4.76 9.37
C ARG A 164 -10.42 5.27 8.04
N ALA A 165 -9.11 5.55 7.94
CA ALA A 165 -8.50 5.99 6.68
C ALA A 165 -8.70 4.97 5.55
N TYR A 166 -8.70 3.70 5.93
CA TYR A 166 -8.91 2.58 5.02
C TYR A 166 -10.26 2.62 4.28
N GLU A 167 -11.35 3.08 4.90
CA GLU A 167 -12.66 3.13 4.21
C GLU A 167 -12.65 4.01 2.96
N GLY A 168 -11.84 5.08 2.96
CA GLY A 168 -11.64 5.95 1.81
C GLY A 168 -10.79 5.27 0.74
N ILE A 169 -9.65 4.71 1.14
CA ILE A 169 -8.72 3.99 0.26
C ILE A 169 -9.44 2.83 -0.44
N PHE A 170 -10.18 1.99 0.29
CA PHE A 170 -10.84 0.82 -0.27
C PHE A 170 -11.88 1.15 -1.35
N LYS A 171 -12.60 2.27 -1.20
CA LYS A 171 -13.57 2.72 -2.20
C LYS A 171 -12.89 3.07 -3.53
N GLU A 172 -11.69 3.65 -3.45
CA GLU A 172 -10.88 4.00 -4.61
C GLU A 172 -10.21 2.75 -5.21
N GLU A 173 -9.65 1.86 -4.39
CA GLU A 173 -9.07 0.57 -4.83
C GLU A 173 -10.06 -0.31 -5.61
N THR A 174 -11.35 -0.22 -5.27
CA THR A 174 -12.40 -0.95 -6.02
C THR A 174 -12.46 -0.52 -7.50
N PHE A 175 -12.04 0.70 -7.84
CA PHE A 175 -11.93 1.16 -9.22
C PHE A 175 -10.82 0.42 -9.97
N LEU A 176 -9.65 0.26 -9.35
CA LEU A 176 -8.48 -0.42 -9.94
C LEU A 176 -8.79 -1.91 -10.20
N ILE A 177 -9.39 -2.60 -9.23
CA ILE A 177 -9.82 -4.01 -9.39
C ILE A 177 -10.78 -4.18 -10.59
N ARG A 178 -11.76 -3.28 -10.72
CA ARG A 178 -12.73 -3.31 -11.83
C ARG A 178 -12.09 -3.00 -13.18
N HIS A 179 -11.10 -2.11 -13.18
CA HIS A 179 -10.31 -1.79 -14.37
C HIS A 179 -9.56 -3.02 -14.88
N GLY A 180 -8.83 -3.72 -14.00
CA GLY A 180 -8.16 -4.98 -14.32
C GLY A 180 -9.14 -6.03 -14.85
N GLU A 181 -10.31 -6.20 -14.22
CA GLU A 181 -11.37 -7.11 -14.68
C GLU A 181 -11.88 -6.82 -16.08
N HIS A 182 -12.12 -5.54 -16.37
CA HIS A 182 -12.60 -5.11 -17.66
C HIS A 182 -11.57 -5.42 -18.76
N TRP A 183 -10.31 -5.09 -18.51
CA TRP A 183 -9.26 -5.25 -19.51
C TRP A 183 -8.85 -6.70 -19.74
N VAL A 184 -8.80 -7.54 -18.70
CA VAL A 184 -8.57 -8.98 -18.90
C VAL A 184 -9.64 -9.59 -19.81
N LYS A 185 -10.92 -9.23 -19.63
CA LYS A 185 -12.00 -9.70 -20.53
C LYS A 185 -11.87 -9.18 -21.97
N LYS A 186 -11.26 -8.01 -22.17
CA LYS A 186 -11.08 -7.40 -23.48
C LYS A 186 -9.86 -7.95 -24.23
N LEU A 187 -8.86 -8.44 -23.51
CA LEU A 187 -7.64 -9.02 -24.08
C LEU A 187 -7.74 -10.54 -24.31
N ALA A 188 -8.69 -11.22 -23.67
CA ALA A 188 -8.99 -12.65 -23.86
C ALA A 188 -9.79 -12.92 -25.14
#